data_AF-A0A925J3V1-F1
#
_entry.id   AF-A0A925J3V1-F1
#
_cell.length_a   1.000
_cell.length_b   1.000
_cell.length_c   1.000
_cell.angle_alpha   90.00
_cell.angle_beta   90.00
_cell.angle_gamma   90.00
#
_symmetry.space_group_name_H-M   'P 1'
#
loop_
_entity.id
_entity.type
_entity.pdbx_description
1 polymer ?
#
loop_
_entity_poly.entity_id
_entity_poly.type
_entity_poly.pdbx_seq_one_letter_code
_entity_poly.pdbx_strand_id
1 'polypeptide(L)'
;LTLLLSGAALAGLSLQAQSGGAGGGAPAAVRGDSPGSLRLDRENALWLVALPLACVDKLHEPPRSRGYLYESAVILKADFAKTRAFYGCSDWHSAVNSTWMMVKVVRTFPDLSLARLVREKLNEHLAPGPMAGEVAFFSEDQDRGFERPYGYSWLLRLYGELRAWDDPDARKWAANVQPLAKLMQDRITPYLKSLAEPIRVGTHANTAFTLQLLLEYARAAGEKELEATVIERSRAFFAGDAGCAPNVEVSGSDFLSPCLVEAALMAGVMPQGEFRDWLTAFLPAPTAPGFKALTTVVEMRGTNAELEKSNMLGAKAHLIGLAVSRAKALEDIAAALPPSDARVAEYRRIATRQGRGGMAAMYNADYVGTHWIGTYLVDYMVSAGHAASSRR
;
A
#
# COMPACT_ATOMS: atom_id res chain seq x y z
N LEU A 1 -21.20 -31.03 -5.07
CA LEU A 1 -20.12 -31.89 -5.62
C LEU A 1 -18.80 -31.34 -5.08
N THR A 2 -18.39 -31.85 -3.94
CA THR A 2 -17.11 -31.54 -3.29
C THR A 2 -16.14 -32.61 -3.75
N LEU A 3 -15.01 -32.29 -4.38
CA LEU A 3 -13.78 -33.11 -4.38
C LEU A 3 -12.64 -32.39 -5.14
N LEU A 4 -11.53 -32.21 -4.42
CA LEU A 4 -10.13 -32.33 -4.86
C LEU A 4 -9.59 -31.39 -5.95
N LEU A 5 -8.83 -30.38 -5.52
CA LEU A 5 -7.60 -29.95 -6.19
C LEU A 5 -6.53 -29.69 -5.11
N SER A 6 -5.99 -30.78 -4.56
CA SER A 6 -4.71 -30.81 -3.86
C SER A 6 -3.58 -30.96 -4.88
N GLY A 7 -2.47 -30.25 -4.63
CA GLY A 7 -1.35 -30.12 -5.55
C GLY A 7 -0.50 -31.38 -5.75
N ALA A 8 0.66 -31.13 -6.37
CA ALA A 8 1.72 -32.05 -6.78
C ALA A 8 1.60 -32.58 -8.23
N ALA A 9 2.08 -31.76 -9.17
CA ALA A 9 2.75 -32.27 -10.36
C ALA A 9 3.71 -31.19 -10.87
N LEU A 10 5.00 -31.34 -10.58
CA LEU A 10 6.15 -30.92 -11.39
C LEU A 10 7.44 -31.23 -10.62
N ALA A 11 7.75 -32.52 -10.52
CA ALA A 11 9.11 -33.00 -10.26
C ALA A 11 9.36 -34.13 -11.25
N GLY A 12 10.35 -33.95 -12.13
CA GLY A 12 10.77 -35.00 -13.05
C GLY A 12 11.36 -34.46 -14.34
N LEU A 13 12.56 -33.89 -14.28
CA LEU A 13 13.51 -33.89 -15.40
C LEU A 13 14.93 -33.84 -14.80
N SER A 14 15.43 -35.03 -14.49
CA SER A 14 16.81 -35.29 -14.12
C SER A 14 17.68 -35.12 -15.36
N LEU A 15 18.51 -34.07 -15.42
CA LEU A 15 19.62 -34.02 -16.38
C LEU A 15 20.86 -34.62 -15.73
N GLN A 16 21.36 -35.70 -16.34
CA GLN A 16 22.63 -36.35 -16.02
C GLN A 16 23.78 -35.36 -16.25
N ALA A 17 24.62 -35.19 -15.23
CA ALA A 17 25.92 -34.55 -15.37
C ALA A 17 26.91 -35.53 -16.02
N GLN A 18 27.42 -35.18 -17.20
CA GLN A 18 28.67 -35.73 -17.73
C GLN A 18 29.77 -34.67 -17.57
N SER A 19 30.89 -35.12 -17.01
CA SER A 19 32.12 -34.39 -16.79
C SER A 19 32.88 -34.15 -18.09
N GLY A 20 33.44 -32.95 -18.28
CA GLY A 20 34.49 -32.72 -19.27
C GLY A 20 34.77 -31.25 -19.58
N GLY A 21 36.02 -30.82 -19.32
CA GLY A 21 36.70 -29.82 -20.14
C GLY A 21 36.75 -28.38 -19.62
N ALA A 22 37.94 -27.96 -19.23
CA ALA A 22 38.29 -26.58 -18.87
C ALA A 22 38.18 -25.61 -20.05
N GLY A 23 37.72 -24.39 -19.78
CA GLY A 23 37.75 -23.26 -20.71
C GLY A 23 37.36 -21.97 -19.99
N GLY A 24 38.35 -21.16 -19.62
CA GLY A 24 38.15 -19.86 -18.99
C GLY A 24 37.45 -18.89 -19.92
N GLY A 25 36.26 -18.45 -19.53
CA GLY A 25 35.55 -17.32 -20.13
C GLY A 25 34.94 -16.50 -18.99
N ALA A 26 35.49 -15.32 -18.74
CA ALA A 26 34.89 -14.36 -17.81
C ALA A 26 33.47 -14.03 -18.30
N PRO A 27 32.45 -13.96 -17.42
CA PRO A 27 31.13 -13.53 -17.83
C PRO A 27 31.22 -12.08 -18.31
N ALA A 28 30.73 -11.86 -19.53
CA ALA A 28 30.67 -10.55 -20.16
C ALA A 28 30.02 -9.53 -19.21
N ALA A 29 30.74 -8.43 -18.95
CA ALA A 29 30.22 -7.32 -18.20
C ALA A 29 28.95 -6.80 -18.90
N VAL A 30 27.82 -6.93 -18.21
CA VAL A 30 26.56 -6.28 -18.60
C VAL A 30 26.83 -4.77 -18.60
N ARG A 31 26.84 -4.19 -19.79
CA ARG A 31 26.97 -2.75 -19.99
C ARG A 31 25.81 -2.05 -19.28
N GLY A 32 26.16 -1.00 -18.55
CA GLY A 32 25.23 -0.24 -17.71
C GLY A 32 24.20 0.51 -18.52
N ASP A 33 22.94 0.11 -18.37
CA ASP A 33 21.84 1.05 -18.23
C ASP A 33 21.54 1.13 -16.74
N SER A 34 21.51 2.35 -16.17
CA SER A 34 20.85 2.52 -14.87
C SER A 34 19.40 2.17 -15.09
N PRO A 35 18.89 1.05 -14.55
CA PRO A 35 17.58 0.59 -14.97
C PRO A 35 16.55 1.60 -14.42
N GLY A 36 15.72 2.17 -15.30
CA GLY A 36 14.76 3.23 -14.95
C GLY A 36 13.80 2.80 -13.83
N SER A 37 13.04 3.75 -13.28
CA SER A 37 12.04 3.47 -12.24
C SER A 37 11.09 2.35 -12.65
N LEU A 38 10.59 1.57 -11.69
CA LEU A 38 9.53 0.60 -11.98
C LEU A 38 8.31 1.33 -12.54
N ARG A 39 7.69 0.74 -13.57
CA ARG A 39 6.53 1.31 -14.24
C ARG A 39 5.38 0.33 -14.17
N LEU A 40 4.18 0.88 -14.03
CA LEU A 40 2.97 0.11 -14.21
C LEU A 40 2.77 -0.07 -15.72
N ASP A 41 3.27 -1.18 -16.25
CA ASP A 41 3.04 -1.67 -17.60
C ASP A 41 2.07 -2.86 -17.58
N ARG A 42 1.74 -3.41 -18.77
CA ARG A 42 0.78 -4.51 -18.89
C ARG A 42 1.22 -5.77 -18.17
N GLU A 43 2.51 -6.08 -18.16
CA GLU A 43 3.05 -7.29 -17.53
C GLU A 43 2.96 -7.18 -16.01
N ASN A 44 3.46 -6.08 -15.45
CA ASN A 44 3.35 -5.81 -14.01
C ASN A 44 1.89 -5.71 -13.57
N ALA A 45 1.03 -5.06 -14.36
CA ALA A 45 -0.40 -4.96 -14.06
C ALA A 45 -1.09 -6.34 -14.03
N LEU A 46 -0.75 -7.23 -14.97
CA LEU A 46 -1.29 -8.60 -15.02
C LEU A 46 -0.89 -9.40 -13.78
N TRP A 47 0.39 -9.35 -13.41
CA TRP A 47 0.89 -10.03 -12.22
C TRP A 47 0.27 -9.47 -10.94
N LEU A 48 0.26 -8.15 -10.78
CA LEU A 48 -0.23 -7.49 -9.55
C LEU A 48 -1.73 -7.72 -9.34
N VAL A 49 -2.54 -7.68 -10.40
CA VAL A 49 -4.00 -7.87 -10.28
C VAL A 49 -4.39 -9.33 -9.99
N ALA A 50 -3.52 -10.30 -10.28
CA ALA A 50 -3.76 -11.69 -9.92
C ALA A 50 -3.71 -11.93 -8.40
N LEU A 51 -2.96 -11.11 -7.65
CA LEU A 51 -2.82 -11.22 -6.20
C LEU A 51 -4.15 -11.02 -5.44
N PRO A 52 -4.90 -9.91 -5.64
CA PRO A 52 -6.17 -9.70 -4.96
C PRO A 52 -7.25 -10.67 -5.47
N LEU A 53 -7.21 -11.07 -6.75
CA LEU A 53 -8.10 -12.11 -7.28
C LEU A 53 -7.92 -13.46 -6.56
N ALA A 54 -6.74 -13.73 -6.01
CA ALA A 54 -6.48 -14.93 -5.22
C ALA A 54 -7.06 -14.87 -3.78
N CYS A 55 -7.41 -13.68 -3.27
CA CYS A 55 -8.06 -13.54 -1.95
C CYS A 55 -9.50 -13.03 -1.98
N VAL A 56 -9.96 -12.29 -2.99
CA VAL A 56 -11.22 -11.55 -2.91
C VAL A 56 -12.45 -12.40 -2.53
N ASP A 57 -12.48 -13.69 -2.92
CA ASP A 57 -13.56 -14.63 -2.55
C ASP A 57 -13.21 -15.60 -1.40
N LYS A 58 -12.04 -15.46 -0.77
CA LYS A 58 -11.53 -16.43 0.19
C LYS A 58 -12.11 -16.18 1.58
N LEU A 59 -12.82 -17.18 2.10
CA LEU A 59 -13.19 -17.16 3.52
C LEU A 59 -12.00 -17.57 4.37
N HIS A 60 -11.47 -16.60 5.12
CA HIS A 60 -10.43 -16.85 6.10
C HIS A 60 -10.99 -17.50 7.36
N GLU A 61 -10.22 -18.44 7.93
CA GLU A 61 -10.52 -18.93 9.27
C GLU A 61 -10.49 -17.77 10.27
N PRO A 62 -11.40 -17.73 11.26
CA PRO A 62 -11.39 -16.69 12.28
C PRO A 62 -10.05 -16.69 13.02
N PRO A 63 -9.48 -15.52 13.34
CA PRO A 63 -8.21 -15.43 14.03
C PRO A 63 -8.27 -16.18 15.36
N ARG A 64 -7.38 -17.15 15.53
CA ARG A 64 -7.23 -17.92 16.77
C ARG A 64 -6.28 -17.20 17.72
N SER A 65 -6.59 -15.98 18.17
CA SER A 65 -5.78 -15.34 19.23
C SER A 65 -6.45 -15.47 20.59
N ARG A 66 -5.71 -16.02 21.56
CA ARG A 66 -6.14 -16.12 22.97
C ARG A 66 -5.41 -15.04 23.78
N GLY A 67 -6.15 -14.16 24.44
CA GLY A 67 -5.60 -13.31 25.50
C GLY A 67 -5.64 -14.06 26.83
N TYR A 68 -4.63 -13.88 27.69
CA TYR A 68 -4.58 -14.57 29.01
C TYR A 68 -5.72 -14.15 29.96
N LEU A 69 -6.37 -13.01 29.70
CA LEU A 69 -7.40 -12.43 30.57
C LEU A 69 -8.82 -12.39 29.98
N TYR A 70 -8.99 -12.59 28.67
CA TYR A 70 -10.29 -12.48 28.00
C TYR A 70 -10.44 -13.52 26.90
N GLU A 71 -11.37 -14.46 27.10
CA GLU A 71 -11.87 -15.35 26.06
C GLU A 71 -13.06 -14.66 25.38
N SER A 72 -12.81 -13.94 24.29
CA SER A 72 -13.88 -13.61 23.35
C SER A 72 -13.91 -14.69 22.27
N ALA A 73 -15.02 -15.41 22.17
CA ALA A 73 -15.24 -16.33 21.06
C ALA A 73 -15.58 -15.49 19.80
N VAL A 74 -14.67 -15.45 18.83
CA VAL A 74 -14.96 -14.85 17.52
C VAL A 74 -15.83 -15.84 16.73
N ILE A 75 -17.14 -15.54 16.65
CA ILE A 75 -18.09 -16.34 15.87
C ILE A 75 -18.37 -15.61 14.56
N LEU A 76 -18.10 -16.28 13.43
CA LEU A 76 -18.47 -15.77 12.12
C LEU A 76 -19.99 -15.79 11.97
N LYS A 77 -20.62 -14.66 11.65
CA LYS A 77 -22.06 -14.59 11.39
C LYS A 77 -22.41 -15.44 10.16
N ALA A 78 -23.56 -16.11 10.20
CA ALA A 78 -24.08 -16.83 9.03
C ALA A 78 -24.22 -15.89 7.82
N ASP A 79 -23.91 -16.40 6.63
CA ASP A 79 -23.95 -15.64 5.37
C ASP A 79 -23.14 -14.32 5.37
N PHE A 80 -22.12 -14.20 6.22
CA PHE A 80 -21.21 -13.05 6.25
C PHE A 80 -20.65 -12.72 4.85
N ALA A 81 -20.24 -13.74 4.08
CA ALA A 81 -19.74 -13.60 2.71
C ALA A 81 -20.77 -13.01 1.72
N LYS A 82 -22.07 -13.16 1.98
CA LYS A 82 -23.14 -12.63 1.12
C LYS A 82 -23.59 -11.23 1.52
N THR A 83 -23.20 -10.80 2.72
CA THR A 83 -23.65 -9.55 3.35
C THR A 83 -22.50 -8.58 3.61
N ARG A 84 -21.30 -8.87 3.10
CA ARG A 84 -20.11 -8.04 3.26
C ARG A 84 -19.37 -7.97 1.93
N ALA A 85 -18.82 -6.80 1.64
CA ALA A 85 -18.04 -6.55 0.44
C ALA A 85 -16.58 -6.92 0.65
N PHE A 86 -16.04 -6.74 1.86
CA PHE A 86 -14.60 -6.79 2.12
C PHE A 86 -14.22 -7.95 3.06
N TYR A 87 -14.61 -9.18 2.70
CA TYR A 87 -14.35 -10.38 3.51
C TYR A 87 -13.17 -11.24 3.04
N GLY A 88 -12.70 -11.05 1.81
CA GLY A 88 -11.85 -12.02 1.11
C GLY A 88 -10.40 -12.07 1.56
N CYS A 89 -9.80 -10.93 1.89
CA CYS A 89 -8.41 -10.86 2.30
C CYS A 89 -8.30 -10.93 3.83
N SER A 90 -7.09 -11.08 4.39
CA SER A 90 -6.94 -11.45 5.82
C SER A 90 -7.53 -10.46 6.82
N ASP A 91 -7.65 -9.20 6.43
CA ASP A 91 -8.29 -8.14 7.20
C ASP A 91 -9.08 -7.22 6.25
N TRP A 92 -9.96 -6.42 6.86
CA TRP A 92 -10.93 -5.61 6.13
C TRP A 92 -10.24 -4.53 5.29
N HIS A 93 -9.28 -3.79 5.85
CA HIS A 93 -8.58 -2.76 5.08
C HIS A 93 -7.74 -3.32 3.94
N SER A 94 -7.20 -4.53 4.05
CA SER A 94 -6.45 -5.15 2.96
C SER A 94 -7.38 -5.58 1.83
N ALA A 95 -8.58 -6.07 2.15
CA ALA A 95 -9.60 -6.30 1.13
C ALA A 95 -10.03 -4.99 0.43
N VAL A 96 -10.15 -3.89 1.17
CA VAL A 96 -10.46 -2.57 0.60
C VAL A 96 -9.33 -2.05 -0.30
N ASN A 97 -8.08 -2.10 0.17
CA ASN A 97 -6.93 -1.61 -0.61
C ASN A 97 -6.67 -2.49 -1.86
N SER A 98 -6.89 -3.80 -1.75
CA SER A 98 -6.86 -4.74 -2.87
C SER A 98 -7.95 -4.44 -3.91
N THR A 99 -9.14 -4.06 -3.44
CA THR A 99 -10.23 -3.62 -4.29
C THR A 99 -9.86 -2.33 -5.04
N TRP A 100 -9.23 -1.37 -4.36
CA TRP A 100 -8.70 -0.17 -5.02
C TRP A 100 -7.67 -0.53 -6.08
N MET A 101 -6.75 -1.46 -5.81
CA MET A 101 -5.75 -1.89 -6.79
C MET A 101 -6.42 -2.51 -8.03
N MET A 102 -7.39 -3.39 -7.83
CA MET A 102 -8.18 -3.97 -8.93
C MET A 102 -8.79 -2.86 -9.79
N VAL A 103 -9.53 -1.92 -9.19
CA VAL A 103 -10.12 -0.77 -9.89
C VAL A 103 -9.05 0.03 -10.66
N LYS A 104 -7.91 0.33 -10.02
CA LYS A 104 -6.81 1.10 -10.63
C LYS A 104 -6.25 0.41 -11.86
N VAL A 105 -6.06 -0.91 -11.80
CA VAL A 105 -5.50 -1.70 -12.91
C VAL A 105 -6.47 -1.74 -14.09
N VAL A 106 -7.73 -2.11 -13.90
CA VAL A 106 -8.70 -2.16 -15.03
C VAL A 106 -9.00 -0.77 -15.59
N ARG A 107 -8.98 0.28 -14.78
CA ARG A 107 -9.07 1.66 -15.27
C ARG A 107 -7.90 2.00 -16.21
N THR A 108 -6.69 1.56 -15.87
CA THR A 108 -5.47 1.87 -16.62
C THR A 108 -5.30 0.98 -17.85
N PHE A 109 -5.69 -0.30 -17.75
CA PHE A 109 -5.60 -1.32 -18.79
C PHE A 109 -6.96 -2.00 -18.98
N PRO A 110 -7.93 -1.31 -19.62
CA PRO A 110 -9.30 -1.83 -19.77
C PRO A 110 -9.39 -3.11 -20.62
N ASP A 111 -8.39 -3.37 -21.45
CA ASP A 111 -8.25 -4.53 -22.33
C ASP A 111 -7.28 -5.61 -21.77
N LEU A 112 -6.91 -5.52 -20.49
CA LEU A 112 -6.10 -6.56 -19.83
C LEU A 112 -6.84 -7.91 -19.88
N SER A 113 -6.11 -9.02 -20.05
CA SER A 113 -6.72 -10.36 -20.18
C SER A 113 -7.60 -10.75 -18.98
N LEU A 114 -7.27 -10.26 -17.77
CA LEU A 114 -8.05 -10.47 -16.55
C LEU A 114 -9.12 -9.40 -16.30
N ALA A 115 -9.24 -8.35 -17.13
CA ALA A 115 -10.15 -7.23 -16.88
C ALA A 115 -11.62 -7.67 -16.72
N ARG A 116 -12.07 -8.64 -17.54
CA ARG A 116 -13.45 -9.18 -17.43
C ARG A 116 -13.69 -9.84 -16.08
N LEU A 117 -12.76 -10.68 -15.62
CA LEU A 117 -12.85 -11.35 -14.33
C LEU A 117 -12.82 -10.33 -13.18
N VAL A 118 -11.96 -9.31 -13.26
CA VAL A 118 -11.92 -8.24 -12.26
C VAL A 118 -13.25 -7.51 -12.19
N ARG A 119 -13.85 -7.13 -13.32
CA ARG A 119 -15.17 -6.48 -13.36
C ARG A 119 -16.27 -7.38 -12.79
N GLU A 120 -16.22 -8.68 -13.06
CA GLU A 120 -17.14 -9.67 -12.49
C GLU A 120 -17.06 -9.66 -10.96
N LYS A 121 -15.85 -9.71 -10.39
CA LYS A 121 -15.63 -9.63 -8.94
C LYS A 121 -16.02 -8.30 -8.33
N LEU A 122 -15.72 -7.19 -8.98
CA LEU A 122 -16.18 -5.87 -8.53
C LEU A 122 -17.71 -5.76 -8.57
N ASN A 123 -18.38 -6.36 -9.56
CA ASN A 123 -19.83 -6.40 -9.64
C ASN A 123 -20.48 -7.20 -8.50
N GLU A 124 -19.84 -8.28 -8.05
CA GLU A 124 -20.30 -9.08 -6.92
C GLU A 124 -20.05 -8.35 -5.59
N HIS A 125 -18.81 -7.93 -5.33
CA HIS A 125 -18.39 -7.36 -4.06
C HIS A 125 -18.94 -5.95 -3.82
N LEU A 126 -19.03 -5.11 -4.86
CA LEU A 126 -19.58 -3.75 -4.76
C LEU A 126 -21.06 -3.69 -5.15
N ALA A 127 -21.77 -4.82 -5.09
CA ALA A 127 -23.22 -4.87 -5.28
C ALA A 127 -23.98 -4.17 -4.13
N PRO A 128 -25.24 -3.75 -4.35
CA PRO A 128 -26.03 -3.07 -3.32
C PRO A 128 -26.16 -3.85 -2.01
N GLY A 129 -26.34 -5.18 -2.09
CA GLY A 129 -26.53 -6.04 -0.92
C GLY A 129 -25.30 -6.09 0.02
N PRO A 130 -24.13 -6.55 -0.47
CA PRO A 130 -22.87 -6.54 0.30
C PRO A 130 -22.53 -5.17 0.87
N MET A 131 -22.65 -4.10 0.08
CA MET A 131 -22.37 -2.73 0.53
C MET A 131 -23.36 -2.23 1.59
N ALA A 132 -24.65 -2.54 1.47
CA ALA A 132 -25.63 -2.21 2.51
C ALA A 132 -25.30 -2.94 3.83
N GLY A 133 -24.79 -4.16 3.74
CA GLY A 133 -24.33 -4.87 4.92
C GLY A 133 -23.09 -4.25 5.55
N GLU A 134 -22.09 -3.79 4.78
CA GLU A 134 -20.97 -3.00 5.33
C GLU A 134 -21.48 -1.76 6.09
N VAL A 135 -22.44 -1.03 5.51
CA VAL A 135 -23.05 0.14 6.17
C VAL A 135 -23.73 -0.26 7.48
N ALA A 136 -24.49 -1.36 7.49
CA ALA A 136 -25.13 -1.86 8.69
C ALA A 136 -24.09 -2.24 9.76
N PHE A 137 -23.00 -2.93 9.38
CA PHE A 137 -21.91 -3.29 10.30
C PHE A 137 -21.36 -2.07 11.02
N PHE A 138 -20.89 -1.09 10.26
CA PHE A 138 -20.27 0.09 10.83
C PHE A 138 -21.28 0.97 11.59
N SER A 139 -22.57 0.89 11.27
CA SER A 139 -23.63 1.65 11.96
C SER A 139 -24.03 1.02 13.30
N GLU A 140 -24.05 -0.31 13.39
CA GLU A 140 -24.39 -1.06 14.61
C GLU A 140 -23.23 -1.17 15.60
N ASP A 141 -21.98 -1.09 15.12
CA ASP A 141 -20.81 -1.35 15.95
C ASP A 141 -20.67 -0.35 17.11
N GLN A 142 -20.52 -0.90 18.31
CA GLN A 142 -20.21 -0.13 19.51
C GLN A 142 -18.74 0.32 19.52
N ASP A 143 -17.86 -0.37 18.80
CA ASP A 143 -16.49 0.06 18.53
C ASP A 143 -16.44 1.00 17.32
N ARG A 144 -16.85 2.26 17.54
CA ARG A 144 -16.69 3.34 16.54
C ARG A 144 -15.22 3.60 16.15
N GLY A 145 -14.26 2.96 16.81
CA GLY A 145 -12.83 3.03 16.52
C GLY A 145 -12.35 1.98 15.52
N PHE A 146 -13.11 0.91 15.25
CA PHE A 146 -12.70 -0.14 14.32
C PHE A 146 -12.30 0.46 12.95
N GLU A 147 -11.12 0.08 12.46
CA GLU A 147 -10.48 0.53 11.21
C GLU A 147 -10.20 2.05 11.10
N ARG A 148 -10.46 2.83 12.15
CA ARG A 148 -10.13 4.25 12.16
C ARG A 148 -8.67 4.47 12.59
N PRO A 149 -7.89 5.29 11.88
CA PRO A 149 -8.25 6.04 10.68
C PRO A 149 -7.85 5.36 9.35
N TYR A 150 -7.05 4.30 9.44
CA TYR A 150 -6.36 3.71 8.29
C TYR A 150 -7.31 3.07 7.26
N GLY A 151 -8.16 2.15 7.68
CA GLY A 151 -9.13 1.50 6.79
C GLY A 151 -10.12 2.51 6.19
N TYR A 152 -10.53 3.50 6.98
CA TYR A 152 -11.43 4.56 6.51
C TYR A 152 -10.80 5.32 5.34
N SER A 153 -9.51 5.62 5.44
CA SER A 153 -8.76 6.34 4.42
C SER A 153 -8.63 5.54 3.12
N TRP A 154 -8.41 4.22 3.22
CA TRP A 154 -8.39 3.33 2.05
C TRP A 154 -9.75 3.23 1.36
N LEU A 155 -10.85 3.16 2.13
CA LEU A 155 -12.20 3.13 1.55
C LEU A 155 -12.51 4.44 0.82
N LEU A 156 -12.18 5.58 1.42
CA LEU A 156 -12.37 6.88 0.79
C LEU A 156 -11.53 6.96 -0.50
N ARG A 157 -10.29 6.50 -0.47
CA ARG A 157 -9.45 6.42 -1.68
C ARG A 157 -10.04 5.52 -2.78
N LEU A 158 -10.60 4.35 -2.43
CA LEU A 158 -11.37 3.51 -3.35
C LEU A 158 -12.55 4.27 -3.96
N TYR A 159 -13.34 4.95 -3.13
CA TYR A 159 -14.48 5.73 -3.59
C TYR A 159 -14.06 6.87 -4.55
N GLY A 160 -12.98 7.60 -4.23
CA GLY A 160 -12.41 8.63 -5.09
C GLY A 160 -11.97 8.08 -6.45
N GLU A 161 -11.33 6.92 -6.48
CA GLU A 161 -10.91 6.26 -7.74
C GLU A 161 -12.11 5.91 -8.62
N LEU A 162 -13.18 5.35 -8.03
CA LEU A 162 -14.43 5.04 -8.74
C LEU A 162 -15.11 6.29 -9.28
N ARG A 163 -15.14 7.36 -8.48
CA ARG A 163 -15.75 8.65 -8.86
C ARG A 163 -15.03 9.35 -10.01
N ALA A 164 -13.71 9.22 -10.04
CA ALA A 164 -12.87 9.83 -11.07
C ALA A 164 -12.84 9.02 -12.37
N TRP A 165 -13.44 7.83 -12.41
CA TRP A 165 -13.42 6.95 -13.57
C TRP A 165 -14.71 7.08 -14.38
N ASP A 166 -14.59 7.62 -15.59
CA ASP A 166 -15.70 7.75 -16.53
C ASP A 166 -16.05 6.40 -17.19
N ASP A 167 -16.74 5.54 -16.46
CA ASP A 167 -17.15 4.21 -16.89
C ASP A 167 -18.52 3.83 -16.28
N PRO A 168 -19.43 3.19 -17.03
CA PRO A 168 -20.75 2.82 -16.53
C PRO A 168 -20.72 1.93 -15.28
N ASP A 169 -19.80 0.96 -15.21
CA ASP A 169 -19.67 0.08 -14.05
C ASP A 169 -19.11 0.88 -12.86
N ALA A 170 -18.13 1.76 -13.10
CA ALA A 170 -17.55 2.60 -12.06
C ALA A 170 -18.60 3.53 -11.41
N ARG A 171 -19.49 4.13 -12.21
CA ARG A 171 -20.60 4.96 -11.70
C ARG A 171 -21.57 4.14 -10.83
N LYS A 172 -21.89 2.91 -11.27
CA LYS A 172 -22.74 1.97 -10.50
C LYS A 172 -22.08 1.59 -9.18
N TRP A 173 -20.80 1.19 -9.19
CA TRP A 173 -20.06 0.83 -7.98
C TRP A 173 -19.90 2.02 -7.04
N ALA A 174 -19.58 3.22 -7.57
CA ALA A 174 -19.51 4.44 -6.77
C ALA A 174 -20.84 4.72 -6.05
N ALA A 175 -21.98 4.59 -6.73
CA ALA A 175 -23.29 4.79 -6.10
C ALA A 175 -23.52 3.82 -4.93
N ASN A 176 -23.08 2.55 -5.05
CA ASN A 176 -23.21 1.56 -3.98
C ASN A 176 -22.22 1.79 -2.83
N VAL A 177 -21.02 2.31 -3.12
CA VAL A 177 -19.99 2.60 -2.10
C VAL A 177 -20.26 3.91 -1.36
N GLN A 178 -20.96 4.85 -1.98
CA GLN A 178 -21.22 6.20 -1.46
C GLN A 178 -21.75 6.23 -0.01
N PRO A 179 -22.74 5.42 0.41
CA PRO A 179 -23.26 5.50 1.78
C PRO A 179 -22.21 5.15 2.83
N LEU A 180 -21.36 4.16 2.56
CA LEU A 180 -20.27 3.79 3.46
C LEU A 180 -19.17 4.85 3.47
N ALA A 181 -18.82 5.39 2.30
CA ALA A 181 -17.85 6.48 2.18
C ALA A 181 -18.31 7.72 2.98
N LYS A 182 -19.59 8.09 2.88
CA LYS A 182 -20.17 9.20 3.66
C LYS A 182 -20.07 8.95 5.17
N LEU A 183 -20.38 7.73 5.62
CA LEU A 183 -20.25 7.34 7.03
C LEU A 183 -18.81 7.49 7.54
N MET A 184 -17.81 7.07 6.74
CA MET A 184 -16.40 7.22 7.11
C MET A 184 -15.98 8.68 7.14
N GLN A 185 -16.42 9.49 6.17
CA GLN A 185 -16.11 10.92 6.12
C GLN A 185 -16.69 11.67 7.34
N ASP A 186 -17.93 11.34 7.74
CA ASP A 186 -18.60 11.92 8.91
C ASP A 186 -17.91 11.56 10.23
N ARG A 187 -17.19 10.43 10.27
CA ARG A 187 -16.46 9.97 11.47
C ARG A 187 -15.01 10.42 11.51
N ILE A 188 -14.34 10.46 10.36
CA ILE A 188 -12.92 10.81 10.29
C ILE A 188 -12.70 12.31 10.51
N THR A 189 -13.58 13.15 9.98
CA THR A 189 -13.40 14.61 10.05
C THR A 189 -13.42 15.14 11.49
N PRO A 190 -14.39 14.76 12.36
CA PRO A 190 -14.35 15.15 13.77
C PRO A 190 -13.15 14.53 14.52
N TYR A 191 -12.79 13.29 14.19
CA TYR A 191 -11.63 12.62 14.79
C TYR A 191 -10.34 13.41 14.53
N LEU A 192 -10.07 13.81 13.28
CA LEU A 192 -8.89 14.60 12.91
C LEU A 192 -8.85 15.95 13.64
N LYS A 193 -9.99 16.62 13.77
CA LYS A 193 -10.11 17.89 14.51
C LYS A 193 -9.88 17.73 16.02
N SER A 194 -10.22 16.57 16.57
CA SER A 194 -10.05 16.28 18.00
C SER A 194 -8.70 15.66 18.37
N LEU A 195 -7.93 15.20 17.39
CA LEU A 195 -6.63 14.55 17.63
C LEU A 195 -5.62 15.57 18.16
N ALA A 196 -5.17 15.37 19.41
CA ALA A 196 -4.28 16.30 20.10
C ALA A 196 -2.86 16.29 19.52
N GLU A 197 -2.33 15.10 19.23
CA GLU A 197 -0.96 14.88 18.75
C GLU A 197 -0.96 13.83 17.62
N PRO A 198 -0.08 13.94 16.62
CA PRO A 198 0.03 12.95 15.57
C PRO A 198 0.75 11.70 16.07
N ILE A 199 0.31 10.54 15.59
CA ILE A 199 0.93 9.23 15.86
C ILE A 199 1.98 8.96 14.78
N ARG A 200 3.23 8.72 15.19
CA ARG A 200 4.41 8.59 14.32
C ARG A 200 4.98 7.17 14.23
N VAL A 201 4.16 6.14 14.44
CA VAL A 201 4.60 4.73 14.35
C VAL A 201 4.78 4.29 12.88
N GLY A 202 5.63 3.30 12.59
CA GLY A 202 5.83 2.77 11.24
C GLY A 202 4.75 1.76 10.78
N THR A 203 3.55 1.83 11.37
CA THR A 203 2.43 0.91 11.13
C THR A 203 1.11 1.65 10.89
N HIS A 204 -0.02 0.93 10.82
CA HIS A 204 -1.35 1.41 10.43
C HIS A 204 -1.80 2.71 11.12
N ALA A 205 -1.45 2.93 12.38
CA ALA A 205 -1.87 4.12 13.13
C ALA A 205 -1.14 5.42 12.71
N ASN A 206 -0.20 5.38 11.77
CA ASN A 206 0.56 6.55 11.34
C ASN A 206 -0.36 7.67 10.81
N THR A 207 -0.31 8.83 11.47
CA THR A 207 -1.17 9.97 11.15
C THR A 207 -0.79 10.63 9.84
N ALA A 208 0.51 10.73 9.52
CA ALA A 208 0.95 11.35 8.27
C ALA A 208 0.50 10.53 7.05
N PHE A 209 0.65 9.20 7.11
CA PHE A 209 0.19 8.31 6.05
C PHE A 209 -1.33 8.38 5.85
N THR A 210 -2.09 8.39 6.94
CA THR A 210 -3.55 8.60 6.91
C THR A 210 -3.93 9.90 6.21
N LEU A 211 -3.32 11.03 6.62
CA LEU A 211 -3.60 12.33 6.04
C LEU A 211 -3.21 12.39 4.56
N GLN A 212 -2.15 11.69 4.14
CA GLN A 212 -1.74 11.61 2.74
C GLN A 212 -2.83 10.94 1.89
N LEU A 213 -3.35 9.78 2.32
CA LEU A 213 -4.43 9.09 1.61
C LEU A 213 -5.71 9.94 1.54
N LEU A 214 -6.05 10.64 2.62
CA LEU A 214 -7.21 11.55 2.66
C LEU A 214 -7.03 12.76 1.76
N LEU A 215 -5.82 13.32 1.66
CA LEU A 215 -5.52 14.42 0.75
C LEU A 215 -5.68 14.02 -0.71
N GLU A 216 -5.15 12.85 -1.08
CA GLU A 216 -5.31 12.28 -2.43
C GLU A 216 -6.79 12.04 -2.76
N TYR A 217 -7.55 11.44 -1.84
CA TYR A 217 -8.99 11.27 -1.98
C TYR A 217 -9.70 12.60 -2.17
N ALA A 218 -9.48 13.56 -1.26
CA ALA A 218 -10.23 14.81 -1.24
C ALA A 218 -10.02 15.60 -2.55
N ARG A 219 -8.80 15.59 -3.08
CA ARG A 219 -8.49 16.18 -4.39
C ARG A 219 -9.15 15.44 -5.55
N ALA A 220 -9.08 14.12 -5.56
CA ALA A 220 -9.65 13.30 -6.63
C ALA A 220 -11.19 13.39 -6.67
N ALA A 221 -11.84 13.48 -5.51
CA ALA A 221 -13.29 13.54 -5.39
C ALA A 221 -13.85 14.98 -5.38
N GLY A 222 -13.00 16.00 -5.22
CA GLY A 222 -13.43 17.40 -5.12
C GLY A 222 -13.97 17.80 -3.74
N GLU A 223 -13.63 17.07 -2.68
CA GLU A 223 -14.09 17.28 -1.31
C GLU A 223 -13.34 18.44 -0.62
N LYS A 224 -13.77 19.67 -0.89
CA LYS A 224 -13.04 20.89 -0.47
C LYS A 224 -12.93 21.09 1.03
N GLU A 225 -13.96 20.76 1.80
CA GLU A 225 -13.92 20.87 3.26
C GLU A 225 -12.96 19.86 3.90
N LEU A 226 -12.93 18.64 3.38
CA LEU A 226 -11.99 17.61 3.83
C LEU A 226 -10.57 17.98 3.43
N GLU A 227 -10.35 18.45 2.19
CA GLU A 227 -9.04 18.94 1.73
C GLU A 227 -8.51 20.04 2.65
N ALA A 228 -9.32 21.04 2.98
CA ALA A 228 -8.96 22.12 3.89
C ALA A 228 -8.64 21.62 5.31
N THR A 229 -9.44 20.68 5.83
CA THR A 229 -9.21 20.08 7.15
C THR A 229 -7.88 19.31 7.16
N VAL A 230 -7.61 18.50 6.14
CA VAL A 230 -6.37 17.73 6.05
C VAL A 230 -5.16 18.67 5.98
N ILE A 231 -5.20 19.70 5.13
CA ILE A 231 -4.12 20.70 5.02
C ILE A 231 -3.87 21.40 6.36
N GLU A 232 -4.93 21.85 7.03
CA GLU A 232 -4.81 22.52 8.34
C GLU A 232 -4.18 21.60 9.38
N ARG A 233 -4.69 20.37 9.55
CA ARG A 233 -4.15 19.41 10.52
C ARG A 233 -2.71 19.01 10.19
N SER A 234 -2.38 18.78 8.91
CA SER A 234 -1.01 18.49 8.49
C SER A 234 -0.04 19.61 8.88
N ARG A 235 -0.41 20.88 8.64
CA ARG A 235 0.43 22.01 9.03
C ARG A 235 0.52 22.18 10.53
N ALA A 236 -0.59 22.02 11.26
CA ALA A 236 -0.61 22.11 12.72
C ALA A 236 0.29 21.06 13.38
N PHE A 237 0.34 19.86 12.82
CA PHE A 237 1.12 18.75 13.38
C PHE A 237 2.60 18.75 13.00
N PHE A 238 2.93 19.12 11.76
CA PHE A 238 4.25 18.81 11.20
C PHE A 238 5.02 20.04 10.67
N ALA A 239 4.40 21.22 10.55
CA ALA A 239 5.11 22.38 9.99
C ALA A 239 6.28 22.86 10.88
N GLY A 240 6.23 22.59 12.19
CA GLY A 240 7.29 22.90 13.14
C GLY A 240 8.34 21.79 13.32
N ASP A 241 8.14 20.62 12.72
CA ASP A 241 9.03 19.48 12.92
C ASP A 241 10.37 19.69 12.20
N ALA A 242 11.46 19.27 12.85
CA ALA A 242 12.82 19.37 12.34
C ALA A 242 13.68 18.20 12.88
N GLY A 243 14.78 17.87 12.19
CA GLY A 243 15.78 16.93 12.68
C GLY A 243 15.30 15.48 12.81
N CYS A 244 14.47 15.00 11.89
CA CYS A 244 14.02 13.61 11.86
C CYS A 244 15.22 12.65 11.76
N ALA A 245 15.16 11.53 12.49
CA ALA A 245 16.26 10.59 12.64
C ALA A 245 15.95 9.22 12.00
N PRO A 246 15.99 9.10 10.66
CA PRO A 246 15.61 7.87 9.97
C PRO A 246 16.55 6.69 10.24
N ASN A 247 17.71 6.92 10.86
CA ASN A 247 18.64 5.88 11.29
C ASN A 247 18.16 5.07 12.51
N VAL A 248 17.15 5.56 13.24
CA VAL A 248 16.61 4.88 14.43
C VAL A 248 15.08 4.74 14.41
N GLU A 249 14.42 5.13 13.31
CA GLU A 249 12.95 5.14 13.23
C GLU A 249 12.33 3.74 13.03
N VAL A 250 13.07 2.79 12.43
CA VAL A 250 12.51 1.52 11.96
C VAL A 250 12.52 0.44 13.04
N SER A 251 11.34 -0.09 13.31
CA SER A 251 11.09 -1.28 14.11
C SER A 251 10.92 -2.53 13.22
N GLY A 252 11.11 -3.72 13.81
CA GLY A 252 11.04 -5.00 13.07
C GLY A 252 9.67 -5.35 12.48
N SER A 253 8.63 -4.57 12.79
CA SER A 253 7.27 -4.75 12.30
C SER A 253 6.78 -3.55 11.49
N ASP A 254 7.66 -2.65 11.08
CA ASP A 254 7.25 -1.46 10.33
C ASP A 254 7.08 -1.76 8.85
N PHE A 255 6.04 -1.18 8.26
CA PHE A 255 5.84 -1.10 6.81
C PHE A 255 5.86 0.33 6.29
N LEU A 256 6.04 1.32 7.17
CA LEU A 256 6.18 2.74 6.84
C LEU A 256 7.46 3.29 7.47
N SER A 257 8.08 4.25 6.78
CA SER A 257 9.13 5.11 7.35
C SER A 257 8.45 6.38 7.87
N PRO A 258 8.36 6.61 9.21
CA PRO A 258 7.72 7.79 9.77
C PRO A 258 8.26 9.10 9.18
N CYS A 259 9.58 9.27 9.08
CA CYS A 259 10.19 10.46 8.48
C CYS A 259 9.74 10.65 7.03
N LEU A 260 9.76 9.58 6.21
CA LEU A 260 9.46 9.72 4.79
C LEU A 260 7.97 9.93 4.52
N VAL A 261 7.06 9.28 5.24
CA VAL A 261 5.61 9.51 5.04
C VAL A 261 5.18 10.89 5.52
N GLU A 262 5.83 11.43 6.56
CA GLU A 262 5.63 12.82 6.97
C GLU A 262 6.12 13.80 5.90
N ALA A 263 7.35 13.62 5.41
CA ALA A 263 7.87 14.46 4.34
C ALA A 263 7.04 14.36 3.05
N ALA A 264 6.54 13.17 2.69
CA ALA A 264 5.67 12.99 1.52
C ALA A 264 4.30 13.65 1.68
N LEU A 265 3.72 13.64 2.89
CA LEU A 265 2.52 14.43 3.19
C LEU A 265 2.79 15.92 3.04
N MET A 266 3.86 16.43 3.65
CA MET A 266 4.18 17.85 3.64
C MET A 266 4.52 18.36 2.23
N ALA A 267 5.09 17.50 1.38
CA ALA A 267 5.30 17.74 -0.05
C ALA A 267 3.99 18.08 -0.79
N GLY A 268 2.87 17.49 -0.37
CA GLY A 268 1.54 17.74 -0.95
C GLY A 268 0.78 18.93 -0.33
N VAL A 269 1.28 19.48 0.80
CA VAL A 269 0.58 20.47 1.64
C VAL A 269 1.25 21.85 1.56
N MET A 270 2.57 21.90 1.49
CA MET A 270 3.34 23.16 1.45
C MET A 270 3.56 23.65 0.01
N PRO A 271 3.58 24.97 -0.22
CA PRO A 271 4.16 25.55 -1.43
C PRO A 271 5.60 25.07 -1.65
N GLN A 272 6.01 24.85 -2.90
CA GLN A 272 7.30 24.24 -3.25
C GLN A 272 8.52 24.89 -2.58
N GLY A 273 8.57 26.23 -2.52
CA GLY A 273 9.69 26.95 -1.87
C GLY A 273 9.75 26.70 -0.37
N GLU A 274 8.59 26.77 0.31
CA GLU A 274 8.47 26.47 1.75
C GLU A 274 8.86 25.02 2.03
N PHE A 275 8.34 24.07 1.24
CA PHE A 275 8.65 22.66 1.39
C PHE A 275 10.14 22.35 1.23
N ARG A 276 10.81 22.96 0.25
CA ARG A 276 12.25 22.77 0.00
C ARG A 276 13.08 23.12 1.23
N ASP A 277 12.74 24.24 1.89
CA ASP A 277 13.46 24.76 3.03
C ASP A 277 13.11 23.96 4.29
N TRP A 278 11.83 23.66 4.51
CA TRP A 278 11.36 22.77 5.59
C TRP A 278 12.02 21.38 5.51
N LEU A 279 12.05 20.76 4.33
CA LEU A 279 12.67 19.45 4.12
C LEU A 279 14.17 19.45 4.46
N THR A 280 14.85 20.59 4.27
CA THR A 280 16.27 20.74 4.62
C THR A 280 16.49 20.76 6.13
N ALA A 281 15.56 21.36 6.88
CA ALA A 281 15.58 21.34 8.34
C ALA A 281 15.10 19.99 8.91
N PHE A 282 14.17 19.33 8.23
CA PHE A 282 13.52 18.12 8.69
C PHE A 282 14.31 16.84 8.42
N LEU A 283 14.77 16.61 7.18
CA LEU A 283 15.38 15.35 6.77
C LEU A 283 16.89 15.53 6.55
N PRO A 284 17.75 14.62 7.04
CA PRO A 284 19.19 14.71 6.78
C PRO A 284 19.47 14.68 5.28
N ALA A 285 20.53 15.38 4.86
CA ALA A 285 20.99 15.33 3.47
C ALA A 285 21.32 13.88 3.05
N PRO A 286 21.13 13.50 1.78
CA PRO A 286 21.41 12.12 1.33
C PRO A 286 22.84 11.64 1.59
N THR A 287 23.80 12.56 1.69
CA THR A 287 25.21 12.29 1.99
C THR A 287 25.50 12.11 3.48
N ALA A 288 24.58 12.48 4.36
CA ALA A 288 24.78 12.42 5.80
C ALA A 288 24.68 10.98 6.32
N PRO A 289 25.46 10.60 7.36
CA PRO A 289 25.39 9.26 7.95
C PRO A 289 23.98 8.85 8.40
N GLY A 290 23.19 9.80 8.92
CA GLY A 290 21.82 9.57 9.35
C GLY A 290 20.87 9.13 8.24
N PHE A 291 21.16 9.48 6.98
CA PHE A 291 20.32 9.10 5.83
C PHE A 291 20.58 7.67 5.34
N LYS A 292 21.72 7.07 5.72
CA LYS A 292 22.16 5.76 5.21
C LYS A 292 21.12 4.65 5.38
N ALA A 293 20.34 4.67 6.47
CA ALA A 293 19.29 3.68 6.74
C ALA A 293 18.14 3.67 5.71
N LEU A 294 17.96 4.76 4.97
CA LEU A 294 16.97 4.87 3.89
C LEU A 294 17.50 4.30 2.56
N THR A 295 18.81 4.06 2.44
CA THR A 295 19.44 3.58 1.19
C THR A 295 19.37 2.06 1.02
N THR A 296 19.09 1.33 2.10
CA THR A 296 19.10 -0.14 2.13
C THR A 296 17.70 -0.70 2.26
N VAL A 297 17.43 -1.77 1.54
CA VAL A 297 16.25 -2.62 1.77
C VAL A 297 16.49 -3.37 3.08
N VAL A 298 15.53 -3.34 4.00
CA VAL A 298 15.67 -4.00 5.29
C VAL A 298 15.36 -5.48 5.11
N GLU A 299 16.33 -6.33 5.41
CA GLU A 299 16.17 -7.78 5.37
C GLU A 299 16.13 -8.34 6.80
N MET A 300 15.16 -9.23 7.06
CA MET A 300 15.06 -9.91 8.34
C MET A 300 16.15 -10.98 8.44
N ARG A 301 16.91 -10.98 9.54
CA ARG A 301 17.96 -11.97 9.80
C ARG A 301 17.44 -13.05 10.75
N GLY A 302 17.76 -14.32 10.48
CA GLY A 302 17.38 -15.45 11.31
C GLY A 302 17.70 -16.77 10.62
N THR A 303 17.59 -17.88 11.33
CA THR A 303 17.61 -19.22 10.70
C THR A 303 16.31 -19.47 9.95
N ASN A 304 16.31 -20.35 8.94
CA ASN A 304 15.08 -20.70 8.21
C ASN A 304 13.97 -21.11 9.17
N ALA A 305 14.25 -21.94 10.18
CA ALA A 305 13.26 -22.38 11.16
C ALA A 305 12.66 -21.23 12.02
N GLU A 306 13.42 -20.16 12.27
CA GLU A 306 12.91 -18.98 12.98
C GLU A 306 12.07 -18.08 12.08
N LEU A 307 12.51 -17.89 10.83
CA LEU A 307 11.83 -17.05 9.86
C LEU A 307 10.48 -17.63 9.39
N GLU A 308 10.29 -18.95 9.49
CA GLU A 308 9.03 -19.64 9.17
C GLU A 308 7.96 -19.56 10.28
N LYS A 309 8.26 -18.95 11.45
CA LYS A 309 7.26 -18.76 12.50
C LYS A 309 6.21 -17.74 12.08
N SER A 310 4.93 -17.97 12.39
CA SER A 310 3.82 -17.12 11.90
C SER A 310 3.93 -15.63 12.27
N ASN A 311 4.42 -15.31 13.46
CA ASN A 311 4.68 -13.93 13.87
C ASN A 311 5.85 -13.29 13.11
N MET A 312 6.82 -14.09 12.67
CA MET A 312 7.96 -13.68 11.87
C MET A 312 7.56 -13.47 10.40
N LEU A 313 6.62 -14.26 9.87
CA LEU A 313 6.08 -14.07 8.52
C LEU A 313 5.40 -12.70 8.35
N GLY A 314 4.62 -12.24 9.34
CA GLY A 314 4.01 -10.91 9.34
C GLY A 314 5.04 -9.78 9.37
N ALA A 315 6.02 -9.89 10.27
CA ALA A 315 7.13 -8.94 10.34
C ALA A 315 7.93 -8.86 9.03
N LYS A 316 8.27 -10.02 8.44
CA LYS A 316 8.95 -10.10 7.13
C LYS A 316 8.13 -9.43 6.03
N ALA A 317 6.83 -9.68 5.96
CA ALA A 317 5.94 -9.03 5.00
C ALA A 317 5.92 -7.51 5.17
N HIS A 318 5.86 -7.01 6.41
CA HIS A 318 5.91 -5.57 6.69
C HIS A 318 7.22 -4.94 6.20
N LEU A 319 8.37 -5.58 6.41
CA LEU A 319 9.66 -5.06 5.92
C LEU A 319 9.76 -5.03 4.39
N ILE A 320 9.09 -5.94 3.68
CA ILE A 320 8.95 -5.83 2.21
C ILE A 320 8.10 -4.60 1.86
N GLY A 321 6.97 -4.42 2.54
CA GLY A 321 6.12 -3.24 2.37
C GLY A 321 6.83 -1.93 2.72
N LEU A 322 7.74 -1.93 3.71
CA LEU A 322 8.58 -0.79 4.07
C LEU A 322 9.45 -0.33 2.91
N ALA A 323 10.05 -1.25 2.17
CA ALA A 323 10.82 -0.89 0.98
C ALA A 323 9.91 -0.19 -0.06
N VAL A 324 8.71 -0.73 -0.29
CA VAL A 324 7.77 -0.16 -1.27
C VAL A 324 7.23 1.21 -0.82
N SER A 325 6.86 1.37 0.45
CA SER A 325 6.36 2.65 0.97
C SER A 325 7.43 3.74 0.96
N ARG A 326 8.69 3.39 1.30
CA ARG A 326 9.85 4.28 1.17
C ARG A 326 10.05 4.72 -0.29
N ALA A 327 9.88 3.80 -1.23
CA ALA A 327 9.99 4.11 -2.65
C ALA A 327 8.96 5.15 -3.10
N LYS A 328 7.67 4.94 -2.76
CA LYS A 328 6.61 5.92 -3.03
C LYS A 328 6.91 7.28 -2.39
N ALA A 329 7.19 7.31 -1.10
CA ALA A 329 7.42 8.55 -0.37
C ALA A 329 8.61 9.34 -0.95
N LEU A 330 9.71 8.67 -1.28
CA LEU A 330 10.87 9.31 -1.92
C LEU A 330 10.54 9.87 -3.31
N GLU A 331 9.70 9.21 -4.11
CA GLU A 331 9.25 9.78 -5.38
C GLU A 331 8.35 11.00 -5.20
N ASP A 332 7.40 10.93 -4.25
CA ASP A 332 6.50 12.05 -3.96
C ASP A 332 7.30 13.28 -3.48
N ILE A 333 8.29 13.08 -2.60
CA ILE A 333 9.21 14.12 -2.14
C ILE A 333 10.02 14.69 -3.32
N ALA A 334 10.59 13.83 -4.16
CA ALA A 334 11.39 14.25 -5.31
C ALA A 334 10.58 15.00 -6.37
N ALA A 335 9.28 14.71 -6.49
CA ALA A 335 8.38 15.39 -7.41
C ALA A 335 7.99 16.80 -6.93
N ALA A 336 7.96 17.04 -5.62
CA ALA A 336 7.62 18.35 -5.06
C ALA A 336 8.79 19.33 -5.04
N LEU A 337 10.03 18.86 -5.11
CA LEU A 337 11.23 19.72 -5.17
C LEU A 337 11.39 20.39 -6.54
N PRO A 338 12.07 21.56 -6.61
CA PRO A 338 12.48 22.13 -7.89
C PRO A 338 13.29 21.11 -8.71
N PRO A 339 13.08 20.97 -10.03
CA PRO A 339 13.79 19.97 -10.84
C PRO A 339 15.32 20.08 -10.79
N SER A 340 15.85 21.26 -10.47
CA SER A 340 17.29 21.54 -10.32
C SER A 340 17.85 21.26 -8.91
N ASP A 341 17.02 20.87 -7.95
CA ASP A 341 17.47 20.55 -6.59
C ASP A 341 18.34 19.28 -6.60
N ALA A 342 19.53 19.36 -6.02
CA ALA A 342 20.52 18.28 -6.05
C ALA A 342 20.04 16.98 -5.39
N ARG A 343 19.06 17.04 -4.48
CA ARG A 343 18.50 15.87 -3.80
C ARG A 343 17.63 15.01 -4.72
N VAL A 344 17.06 15.61 -5.76
CA VAL A 344 16.07 14.97 -6.63
C VAL A 344 16.60 13.70 -7.29
N ALA A 345 17.79 13.76 -7.89
CA ALA A 345 18.37 12.59 -8.57
C ALA A 345 18.61 11.44 -7.58
N GLU A 346 19.07 11.77 -6.38
CA GLU A 346 19.42 10.79 -5.36
C GLU A 346 18.18 10.14 -4.72
N TYR A 347 17.14 10.92 -4.40
CA TYR A 347 15.87 10.37 -3.91
C TYR A 347 15.24 9.41 -4.92
N ARG A 348 15.23 9.74 -6.22
CA ARG A 348 14.71 8.84 -7.27
C ARG A 348 15.54 7.58 -7.44
N ARG A 349 16.87 7.69 -7.34
CA ARG A 349 17.78 6.54 -7.40
C ARG A 349 17.50 5.58 -6.25
N ILE A 350 17.29 6.10 -5.04
CA ILE A 350 16.97 5.30 -3.85
C ILE A 350 15.56 4.73 -3.96
N ALA A 351 14.57 5.51 -4.38
CA ALA A 351 13.21 5.04 -4.61
C ALA A 351 13.19 3.85 -5.59
N THR A 352 13.91 3.98 -6.71
CA THR A 352 14.06 2.90 -7.69
C THR A 352 14.66 1.64 -7.09
N ARG A 353 15.69 1.77 -6.25
CA ARG A 353 16.33 0.63 -5.55
C ARG A 353 15.36 -0.02 -4.57
N GLN A 354 14.68 0.77 -3.75
CA GLN A 354 13.73 0.30 -2.75
C GLN A 354 12.54 -0.41 -3.41
N GLY A 355 11.95 0.19 -4.44
CA GLY A 355 10.83 -0.39 -5.18
C GLY A 355 11.20 -1.70 -5.89
N ARG A 356 12.39 -1.77 -6.51
CA ARG A 356 12.90 -3.02 -7.10
C ARG A 356 13.14 -4.10 -6.05
N GLY A 357 13.74 -3.74 -4.92
CA GLY A 357 13.95 -4.67 -3.82
C GLY A 357 12.64 -5.23 -3.29
N GLY A 358 11.65 -4.36 -3.05
CA GLY A 358 10.32 -4.76 -2.62
C GLY A 358 9.61 -5.68 -3.63
N MET A 359 9.63 -5.34 -4.92
CA MET A 359 9.08 -6.18 -5.98
C MET A 359 9.79 -7.54 -6.09
N ALA A 360 11.13 -7.57 -6.02
CA ALA A 360 11.88 -8.82 -6.09
C ALA A 360 11.56 -9.73 -4.89
N ALA A 361 11.40 -9.14 -3.70
CA ALA A 361 11.05 -9.89 -2.49
C ALA A 361 9.62 -10.46 -2.55
N MET A 362 8.71 -9.85 -3.31
CA MET A 362 7.34 -10.35 -3.49
C MET A 362 7.25 -11.72 -4.15
N TYR A 363 8.20 -12.10 -5.01
CA TYR A 363 8.23 -13.44 -5.61
C TYR A 363 8.46 -14.55 -4.56
N ASN A 364 9.03 -14.19 -3.41
CA ASN A 364 9.28 -15.10 -2.28
C ASN A 364 8.43 -14.72 -1.06
N ALA A 365 7.41 -13.88 -1.24
CA ALA A 365 6.49 -13.51 -0.18
C ALA A 365 5.36 -14.54 -0.09
N ASP A 366 5.10 -15.02 1.13
CA ASP A 366 3.90 -15.82 1.41
C ASP A 366 2.63 -14.97 1.30
N TYR A 367 1.48 -15.62 1.45
CA TYR A 367 0.17 -14.96 1.46
C TYR A 367 0.12 -13.72 2.38
N VAL A 368 0.80 -13.77 3.52
CA VAL A 368 0.87 -12.68 4.51
C VAL A 368 1.44 -11.38 3.93
N GLY A 369 2.24 -11.44 2.86
CA GLY A 369 2.69 -10.26 2.12
C GLY A 369 1.89 -10.01 0.84
N THR A 370 1.58 -11.05 0.07
CA THR A 370 1.04 -10.87 -1.29
C THR A 370 -0.36 -10.27 -1.34
N HIS A 371 -1.16 -10.41 -0.27
CA HIS A 371 -2.55 -9.92 -0.23
C HIS A 371 -2.70 -8.40 -0.10
N TRP A 372 -1.62 -7.63 0.17
CA TRP A 372 -1.69 -6.18 0.35
C TRP A 372 -0.53 -5.40 -0.28
N ILE A 373 0.68 -5.96 -0.32
CA ILE A 373 1.87 -5.23 -0.82
C ILE A 373 1.74 -4.89 -2.30
N GLY A 374 1.01 -5.71 -3.08
CA GLY A 374 0.72 -5.42 -4.48
C GLY A 374 0.08 -4.04 -4.66
N THR A 375 -0.84 -3.67 -3.75
CA THR A 375 -1.49 -2.35 -3.75
C THR A 375 -0.48 -1.22 -3.64
N TYR A 376 0.49 -1.35 -2.73
CA TYR A 376 1.54 -0.37 -2.52
C TYR A 376 2.52 -0.29 -3.70
N LEU A 377 2.77 -1.41 -4.39
CA LEU A 377 3.58 -1.42 -5.61
C LEU A 377 2.89 -0.67 -6.74
N VAL A 378 1.60 -0.91 -6.97
CA VAL A 378 0.81 -0.14 -7.95
C VAL A 378 0.83 1.34 -7.60
N ASP A 379 0.63 1.69 -6.33
CA ASP A 379 0.64 3.06 -5.86
C ASP A 379 1.98 3.78 -6.13
N TYR A 380 3.09 3.13 -5.75
CA TYR A 380 4.44 3.61 -6.08
C TYR A 380 4.64 3.82 -7.58
N MET A 381 4.26 2.86 -8.41
CA MET A 381 4.43 2.94 -9.86
C MET A 381 3.60 4.06 -10.50
N VAL A 382 2.40 4.34 -9.94
CA VAL A 382 1.56 5.47 -10.37
C VAL A 382 2.24 6.80 -10.03
N SER A 383 2.75 6.96 -8.80
CA SER A 383 3.57 8.13 -8.43
C SER A 383 4.77 8.33 -9.37
N ALA A 384 5.54 7.26 -9.60
CA ALA A 384 6.73 7.30 -10.47
C ALA A 384 6.37 7.62 -11.93
N GLY A 385 5.21 7.18 -12.41
CA GLY A 385 4.71 7.44 -13.77
C GLY A 385 4.39 8.92 -14.02
N HIS A 386 3.75 9.62 -13.07
CA HIS A 386 3.45 11.05 -13.19
C HIS A 386 4.71 11.93 -13.25
N ALA A 387 5.78 11.53 -12.55
CA ALA A 387 7.06 12.23 -12.58
C ALA A 387 7.82 12.08 -13.92
N ALA A 388 7.44 11.10 -14.74
CA ALA A 388 8.02 10.86 -16.07
C ALA A 388 7.26 11.58 -17.20
N SER A 389 5.95 11.81 -17.04
CA SER A 389 5.12 12.52 -18.02
C SER A 389 5.26 14.05 -17.94
N SER A 390 5.50 14.61 -16.76
CA SER A 390 5.76 16.05 -16.55
C SER A 390 7.10 16.56 -17.13
N ARG A 391 7.95 15.67 -17.66
CA ARG A 391 9.24 15.99 -18.29
C ARG A 391 9.25 15.86 -19.80
N ARG A 392 8.11 15.54 -20.43
CA ARG A 392 7.99 15.44 -21.89
C ARG A 392 7.37 16.68 -22.48
#